data_AF-A0A7J7ZS65-F1
#
_entry.id   AF-A0A7J7ZS65-F1
#
_cell.length_a   1.000
_cell.length_b   1.000
_cell.length_c   1.000
_cell.angle_alpha   90.00
_cell.angle_beta   90.00
_cell.angle_gamma   90.00
#
_symmetry.space_group_name_H-M   'P 1'
#
loop_
_entity.id
_entity.type
_entity.pdbx_description
1 polymer ?
#
loop_
_entity_poly.entity_id
_entity_poly.type
_entity_poly.pdbx_seq_one_letter_code
_entity_poly.pdbx_strand_id
1 'polypeptide(L)'
;MTNPAIQNDFSYYRRTLSRMRINNVPAEGENEVNNELANRMSLFYAEATPMLKTLSDATTKFVSENKNLPIENTTGCLSTMASVYRVMLETPDYRSRFTNEEAVSFCLRVTKF
;
A
#
# COMPACT_ATOMS: atom_id res chain seq x y z
N MET A 1 3.98 -9.17 -1.77
CA MET A 1 4.10 -10.08 -2.92
C MET A 1 4.74 -11.43 -2.57
N THR A 2 5.76 -11.51 -1.72
CA THR A 2 6.50 -12.77 -1.47
C THR A 2 5.90 -13.69 -0.41
N ASN A 3 4.85 -13.25 0.31
CA ASN A 3 4.20 -14.06 1.34
C ASN A 3 2.75 -14.41 0.91
N PRO A 4 2.53 -15.58 0.27
CA PRO A 4 1.20 -16.02 -0.13
C PRO A 4 0.31 -16.44 1.06
N ALA A 5 0.89 -16.70 2.23
CA ALA A 5 0.14 -17.14 3.41
C ALA A 5 -0.88 -16.09 3.87
N ILE A 6 -0.58 -14.79 3.72
CA ILE A 6 -1.47 -13.69 4.15
C ILE A 6 -2.88 -13.83 3.55
N GLN A 7 -2.98 -14.06 2.23
CA GLN A 7 -4.28 -14.25 1.57
C GLN A 7 -4.93 -15.58 1.94
N ASN A 8 -4.13 -16.64 2.08
CA ASN A 8 -4.61 -17.98 2.42
C ASN A 8 -5.24 -17.99 3.83
N ASP A 9 -4.50 -17.51 4.81
CA ASP A 9 -4.90 -17.48 6.22
C ASP A 9 -6.17 -16.64 6.39
N PHE A 10 -6.24 -15.48 5.73
CA PHE A 10 -7.43 -14.64 5.78
C PHE A 10 -8.64 -15.31 5.09
N SER A 11 -8.43 -15.98 3.97
CA SER A 11 -9.48 -16.75 3.28
C SER A 11 -9.95 -17.95 4.10
N TYR A 12 -9.05 -18.60 4.84
CA TYR A 12 -9.40 -19.66 5.78
C TYR A 12 -10.23 -19.11 6.95
N TYR A 13 -9.75 -18.04 7.60
CA TYR A 13 -10.46 -17.35 8.68
C TYR A 13 -11.92 -17.02 8.29
N ARG A 14 -12.14 -16.39 7.13
CA ARG A 14 -13.49 -16.04 6.65
C ARG A 14 -14.40 -17.27 6.49
N ARG A 15 -13.88 -18.36 5.89
CA ARG A 15 -14.66 -19.59 5.68
C ARG A 15 -15.00 -20.28 6.99
N THR A 16 -14.06 -20.30 7.94
CA THR A 16 -14.27 -20.90 9.27
C THR A 16 -15.29 -20.11 10.07
N LEU A 17 -15.16 -18.78 10.10
CA LEU A 17 -16.09 -17.91 10.82
C LEU A 17 -17.52 -18.02 10.27
N SER A 18 -17.68 -18.05 8.95
CA SER A 18 -18.99 -18.24 8.31
C SER A 18 -19.62 -19.59 8.71
N ARG A 19 -18.83 -20.66 8.81
CA ARG A 19 -19.33 -21.98 9.24
C ARG A 19 -19.71 -22.00 10.72
N MET A 20 -18.93 -21.37 11.58
CA MET A 20 -19.24 -21.25 13.02
C MET A 20 -20.56 -20.53 13.24
N ARG A 21 -20.80 -19.41 12.53
CA ARG A 21 -22.07 -18.68 12.58
C ARG A 21 -23.27 -19.51 12.12
N ILE A 22 -23.13 -20.32 11.05
CA ILE A 22 -24.20 -21.23 10.59
C ILE A 22 -24.52 -22.30 11.64
N ASN A 23 -23.49 -22.79 12.33
CA ASN A 23 -23.64 -23.85 13.33
C ASN A 23 -23.99 -23.30 14.74
N ASN A 24 -24.27 -22.00 14.89
CA ASN A 24 -24.51 -21.32 16.16
C ASN A 24 -23.42 -21.60 17.22
N VAL A 25 -22.18 -21.83 16.78
CA VAL A 25 -21.03 -21.93 17.68
C VAL A 25 -20.63 -20.50 18.05
N PRO A 26 -20.67 -20.11 19.33
CA PRO A 26 -20.25 -18.78 19.72
C PRO A 26 -18.78 -18.57 19.34
N ALA A 27 -18.51 -17.52 18.57
CA ALA A 27 -17.15 -17.07 18.32
C ALA A 27 -16.63 -16.44 19.61
N GLU A 28 -15.63 -17.04 20.25
CA GLU A 28 -15.12 -16.63 21.56
C GLU A 28 -14.26 -15.34 21.54
N GLY A 29 -14.47 -14.43 20.58
CA GLY A 29 -13.63 -13.25 20.39
C GLY A 29 -14.39 -11.93 20.38
N GLU A 30 -14.12 -11.06 21.35
CA GLU A 30 -14.59 -9.66 21.36
C GLU A 30 -14.11 -8.84 20.14
N ASN A 31 -13.11 -9.34 19.40
CA ASN A 31 -12.49 -8.68 18.24
C ASN A 31 -12.87 -9.32 16.88
N GLU A 32 -14.06 -9.89 16.77
CA GLU A 32 -14.50 -10.52 15.53
C GLU A 32 -14.61 -9.51 14.36
N VAL A 33 -13.95 -9.83 13.25
CA VAL A 33 -14.06 -9.03 12.02
C VAL A 33 -15.45 -9.22 11.39
N ASN A 34 -16.24 -8.15 11.34
CA ASN A 34 -17.54 -8.17 10.67
C ASN A 34 -17.43 -8.35 9.14
N ASN A 35 -18.52 -8.72 8.48
CA ASN A 35 -18.51 -9.02 7.04
C ASN A 35 -18.06 -7.85 6.16
N GLU A 36 -18.43 -6.62 6.53
CA GLU A 36 -18.10 -5.43 5.74
C GLU A 36 -16.59 -5.10 5.80
N LEU A 37 -16.01 -5.13 6.99
CA LEU A 37 -14.56 -5.01 7.16
C LEU A 37 -13.83 -6.17 6.46
N ALA A 38 -14.35 -7.40 6.55
CA ALA A 38 -13.75 -8.54 5.88
C ALA A 38 -13.75 -8.42 4.35
N ASN A 39 -14.81 -7.84 3.76
CA ASN A 39 -14.87 -7.57 2.33
C ASN A 39 -13.82 -6.54 1.91
N ARG A 40 -13.71 -5.43 2.64
CA ARG A 40 -12.66 -4.41 2.39
C ARG A 40 -11.25 -4.97 2.52
N MET A 41 -11.00 -5.78 3.56
CA MET A 41 -9.72 -6.46 3.74
C MET A 41 -9.41 -7.45 2.61
N SER A 42 -10.43 -8.13 2.07
CA SER A 42 -10.23 -9.07 0.95
C SER A 42 -9.80 -8.35 -0.32
N LEU A 43 -10.45 -7.23 -0.64
CA LEU A 43 -10.06 -6.38 -1.77
C LEU A 43 -8.66 -5.80 -1.55
N PHE A 44 -8.36 -5.34 -0.33
CA PHE A 44 -7.04 -4.84 0.02
C PHE A 44 -5.94 -5.87 -0.20
N TYR A 45 -6.09 -7.10 0.31
CA TYR A 45 -5.07 -8.13 0.16
C TYR A 45 -5.02 -8.78 -1.23
N ALA A 46 -6.06 -8.63 -2.06
CA ALA A 46 -6.05 -9.08 -3.44
C ALA A 46 -5.08 -8.26 -4.33
N GLU A 47 -4.78 -7.02 -3.94
CA GLU A 47 -3.85 -6.15 -4.64
C GLU A 47 -2.39 -6.65 -4.49
N ALA A 48 -1.61 -6.53 -5.57
CA ALA A 48 -0.19 -6.92 -5.55
C ALA A 48 0.63 -6.04 -4.59
N THR A 49 0.27 -4.75 -4.51
CA THR A 49 0.91 -3.73 -3.67
C THR A 49 -0.15 -2.95 -2.85
N PRO A 50 -0.78 -3.57 -1.85
CA PRO A 50 -1.97 -3.03 -1.17
C PRO A 50 -1.81 -1.60 -0.63
N MET A 51 -0.67 -1.33 0.00
CA MET A 51 -0.35 0.00 0.54
C MET A 51 -0.14 1.05 -0.56
N LEU A 52 0.53 0.67 -1.66
CA LEU A 52 0.76 1.59 -2.78
C LEU A 52 -0.56 1.90 -3.50
N LYS A 53 -1.42 0.89 -3.71
CA LYS A 53 -2.77 1.10 -4.26
C LYS A 53 -3.59 2.07 -3.39
N THR A 54 -3.54 1.88 -2.07
CA THR A 54 -4.24 2.76 -1.13
C THR A 54 -3.73 4.20 -1.20
N LEU A 55 -2.41 4.41 -1.27
CA LEU A 55 -1.84 5.75 -1.41
C LEU A 55 -2.17 6.37 -2.77
N SER A 56 -2.13 5.59 -3.86
CA SER A 56 -2.52 6.04 -5.20
C SER A 56 -3.99 6.49 -5.26
N ASP A 57 -4.89 5.72 -4.64
CA ASP A 57 -6.31 6.07 -4.54
C ASP A 57 -6.51 7.33 -3.69
N ALA A 58 -5.76 7.47 -2.59
CA ALA A 58 -5.80 8.67 -1.75
C ALA A 58 -5.30 9.91 -2.50
N THR A 59 -4.24 9.80 -3.30
CA THR A 59 -3.74 10.89 -4.15
C THR A 59 -4.78 11.26 -5.22
N THR A 60 -5.42 10.27 -5.85
CA THR A 60 -6.48 10.49 -6.83
C THR A 60 -7.68 11.21 -6.20
N LYS A 61 -8.06 10.79 -4.99
CA LYS A 61 -9.12 11.41 -4.20
C LYS A 61 -8.77 12.85 -3.84
N PHE A 62 -7.56 13.11 -3.37
CA PHE A 62 -7.08 14.46 -3.04
C PHE A 62 -7.22 15.42 -4.24
N VAL A 63 -6.77 15.02 -5.43
CA VAL A 63 -6.90 15.83 -6.65
C VAL A 63 -8.38 16.04 -7.02
N SER A 64 -9.21 15.00 -6.88
CA SER A 64 -10.64 15.07 -7.21
C SER A 64 -11.44 15.98 -6.27
N GLU A 65 -11.05 16.06 -5.01
CA GLU A 65 -11.70 16.89 -3.97
C GLU A 65 -11.23 18.36 -4.03
N ASN A 66 -10.02 18.62 -4.52
CA ASN A 66 -9.42 19.96 -4.57
C ASN A 66 -9.38 20.54 -6.00
N LYS A 67 -10.55 20.64 -6.65
CA LYS A 67 -10.69 21.07 -8.05
C LYS A 67 -10.21 22.51 -8.33
N ASN A 68 -10.07 23.33 -7.29
CA ASN A 68 -9.56 24.69 -7.36
C ASN A 68 -8.02 24.75 -7.42
N LEU A 69 -7.33 23.65 -7.15
CA LEU A 69 -5.88 23.56 -7.27
C LEU A 69 -5.50 23.01 -8.66
N PRO A 70 -4.52 23.62 -9.35
CA PRO A 70 -3.94 23.05 -10.55
C PRO A 70 -3.39 21.64 -10.28
N ILE A 71 -3.69 20.69 -11.15
CA ILE A 71 -3.23 19.29 -11.02
C ILE A 71 -1.69 19.21 -11.06
N GLU A 72 -1.06 20.15 -11.77
CA GLU A 72 0.38 20.30 -11.89
C GLU A 72 1.08 20.51 -10.54
N ASN A 73 0.38 21.05 -9.53
CA ASN A 73 0.96 21.18 -8.20
C ASN A 73 1.23 19.81 -7.57
N THR A 74 0.33 18.85 -7.81
CA THR A 74 0.47 17.48 -7.28
C THR A 74 1.44 16.67 -8.15
N THR A 75 1.24 16.66 -9.47
CA THR A 75 2.07 15.88 -10.39
C THR A 75 3.50 16.44 -10.51
N GLY A 76 3.65 17.76 -10.42
CA GLY A 76 4.94 18.45 -10.38
C GLY A 76 5.73 18.12 -9.10
N CYS A 77 5.07 18.07 -7.95
CA CYS A 77 5.70 17.66 -6.69
C CYS A 77 6.23 16.22 -6.78
N LEU A 78 5.37 15.27 -7.18
CA LEU A 78 5.75 13.86 -7.30
C LEU A 78 6.86 13.64 -8.34
N SER A 79 6.76 14.29 -9.50
CA SER A 79 7.78 14.17 -10.56
C SER A 79 9.12 14.79 -10.15
N THR A 80 9.12 15.90 -9.42
CA THR A 80 10.35 16.50 -8.86
C THR A 80 11.00 15.56 -7.87
N MET A 81 10.23 14.98 -6.93
CA MET A 81 10.75 13.99 -5.98
C MET A 81 11.37 12.79 -6.71
N ALA A 82 10.65 12.19 -7.66
CA ALA A 82 11.17 11.06 -8.43
C ALA A 82 12.45 11.43 -9.19
N SER A 83 12.50 12.61 -9.79
CA SER A 83 13.67 13.10 -10.54
C SER A 83 14.88 13.33 -9.65
N VAL A 84 14.70 13.93 -8.47
CA VAL A 84 15.79 14.16 -7.50
C VAL A 84 16.40 12.83 -7.09
N TYR A 85 15.60 11.87 -6.66
CA TYR A 85 16.12 10.56 -6.23
C TYR A 85 16.74 9.78 -7.39
N ARG A 86 16.21 9.91 -8.61
CA ARG A 86 16.80 9.31 -9.80
C ARG A 86 18.19 9.90 -10.09
N VAL A 87 18.32 11.23 -10.11
CA VAL A 87 19.61 11.92 -10.32
C VAL A 87 20.62 11.53 -9.24
N MET A 88 20.20 11.44 -7.98
CA MET A 88 21.06 11.00 -6.88
C MET A 88 21.59 9.57 -7.07
N LEU A 89 20.79 8.68 -7.67
CA LEU A 89 21.15 7.27 -7.88
C LEU A 89 21.96 7.03 -9.16
N GLU A 90 21.67 7.78 -10.23
CA GLU A 90 22.28 7.59 -11.56
C GLU A 90 23.57 8.40 -11.75
N THR A 91 23.78 9.49 -11.01
CA THR A 91 24.99 10.32 -11.10
C THR A 91 26.11 9.71 -10.25
N PRO A 92 27.24 9.24 -10.82
CA PRO A 92 28.30 8.58 -10.06
C PRO A 92 28.88 9.43 -8.92
N ASP A 93 29.01 10.74 -9.14
CA ASP A 93 29.52 11.68 -8.13
C ASP A 93 28.58 11.86 -6.94
N TYR A 94 27.27 11.71 -7.14
CA TYR A 94 26.30 11.73 -6.04
C TYR A 94 26.16 10.35 -5.43
N ARG A 95 26.17 9.30 -6.26
CA ARG A 95 26.06 7.93 -5.82
C ARG A 95 27.22 7.52 -4.90
N SER A 96 28.44 7.93 -5.24
CA SER A 96 29.64 7.68 -4.42
C SER A 96 29.62 8.38 -3.05
N ARG A 97 28.78 9.41 -2.88
CA ARG A 97 28.58 10.08 -1.59
C ARG A 97 27.63 9.32 -0.67
N PHE A 98 26.87 8.35 -1.19
CA PHE A 98 26.08 7.46 -0.34
C PHE A 98 27.01 6.42 0.28
N THR A 99 27.29 6.61 1.56
CA THR A 99 28.05 5.65 2.38
C THR A 99 27.18 4.54 2.96
N ASN A 100 25.86 4.68 2.88
CA ASN A 100 24.89 3.75 3.45
C ASN A 100 24.01 3.11 2.35
N GLU A 101 24.02 1.77 2.29
CA GLU A 101 23.18 0.97 1.38
C GLU A 101 21.68 1.10 1.67
N GLU A 102 21.29 1.40 2.92
CA GLU A 102 19.90 1.68 3.29
C GLU A 102 19.40 2.96 2.64
N ALA A 103 20.25 3.99 2.53
CA ALA A 103 19.88 5.25 1.90
C ALA A 103 19.64 5.06 0.40
N VAL A 104 20.44 4.22 -0.26
CA VAL A 104 20.20 3.79 -1.65
C VAL A 104 18.86 3.05 -1.76
N SER A 105 18.62 2.08 -0.88
CA SER A 105 17.39 1.28 -0.87
C SER A 105 16.15 2.14 -0.63
N PHE A 106 16.27 3.17 0.21
CA PHE A 106 15.25 4.18 0.43
C PHE A 106 14.94 4.96 -0.86
N CYS A 107 15.95 5.55 -1.49
CA CYS A 107 15.77 6.30 -2.74
C CYS A 107 15.12 5.44 -3.84
N LEU A 108 15.53 4.17 -3.98
CA LEU A 108 14.95 3.22 -4.94
C LEU A 108 13.47 2.88 -4.68
N ARG A 109 13.01 2.95 -3.42
CA ARG A 109 11.60 2.72 -3.09
C ARG A 109 10.77 3.97 -3.37
N VAL A 110 11.33 5.16 -3.11
CA VAL A 110 10.63 6.43 -3.35
C VAL A 110 10.46 6.73 -4.83
N THR A 111 11.42 6.34 -5.68
CA THR A 111 11.30 6.51 -7.15
C THR A 111 10.28 5.58 -7.81
N LYS A 112 9.82 4.53 -7.10
CA LYS A 112 8.84 3.56 -7.61
C LYS A 112 7.40 3.86 -7.18
N PHE A 113 7.17 5.04 -6.61
CA PHE A 113 5.83 5.53 -6.28
C PHE A 113 5.08 5.96 -7.53
#